data_AF-A0A7K2VFU0-F1
#
_entry.id   AF-A0A7K2VFU0-F1
#
_cell.length_a   1.000
_cell.length_b   1.000
_cell.length_c   1.000
_cell.angle_alpha   90.00
_cell.angle_beta   90.00
_cell.angle_gamma   90.00
#
_symmetry.space_group_name_H-M   'P 1'
#
loop_
_entity.id
_entity.type
_entity.pdbx_description
1 polymer ?
#
loop_
_entity_poly.entity_id
_entity_poly.type
_entity_poly.pdbx_seq_one_letter_code
_entity_poly.pdbx_strand_id
1 'polypeptide(L)'
;MRIRTMLTAAAIGSLTLTGLAASPSSADGEPGNPAEIVTGVLTPEEESAVQTAPGSTKKVDMYYEGRKIDPASDWQGANVCVEVSEDGTMQCFDNDTESNRFLATHAPTAQARAGARQALAGTRQVRLATTAQAVSGQPATAKTAAVKGYSSCPNSYVCLWQDSNYAGRRLQWPTYSESKTRHLDQYSPSFQDKASSAYVNRPQRGVEVYDFRTGLPDPHLFLGAGYSLYPNFKNIEYTYGGSWNDRADAIKF
;
A
#
# COMPACT_ATOMS: atom_id res chain seq x y z
N MET A 1 39.79 65.96 10.46
CA MET A 1 41.09 65.25 10.44
C MET A 1 41.06 64.32 9.23
N ARG A 2 41.88 64.61 8.22
CA ARG A 2 42.10 63.78 7.01
C ARG A 2 42.98 62.58 7.37
N ILE A 3 43.07 61.61 6.43
CA ILE A 3 44.02 60.47 6.29
C ILE A 3 43.29 59.12 6.45
N ARG A 4 43.41 58.10 5.59
CA ARG A 4 44.03 57.89 4.27
C ARG A 4 43.37 56.65 3.65
N THR A 5 43.18 56.72 2.34
CA THR A 5 42.89 55.63 1.41
C THR A 5 43.94 54.51 1.50
N MET A 6 43.52 53.25 1.42
CA MET A 6 44.27 52.19 0.72
C MET A 6 43.30 51.29 -0.05
N LEU A 7 43.45 51.35 -1.37
CA LEU A 7 42.97 50.35 -2.33
C LEU A 7 43.87 49.11 -2.23
N THR A 8 43.27 47.92 -2.35
CA THR A 8 43.91 46.77 -3.00
C THR A 8 42.87 46.02 -3.83
N ALA A 9 43.21 45.91 -5.12
CA ALA A 9 42.53 45.22 -6.21
C ALA A 9 42.55 43.69 -5.98
N ALA A 10 41.46 42.96 -6.24
CA ALA A 10 41.11 42.26 -7.49
C ALA A 10 41.27 40.73 -7.37
N ALA A 11 40.15 40.03 -7.53
CA ALA A 11 40.05 38.83 -8.37
C ALA A 11 38.57 38.63 -8.74
N ILE A 12 38.19 39.04 -9.95
CA ILE A 12 36.89 38.72 -10.55
C ILE A 12 37.02 37.28 -11.06
N GLY A 13 36.57 36.33 -10.26
CA GLY A 13 36.35 34.96 -10.69
C GLY A 13 35.03 34.87 -11.42
N SER A 14 35.07 34.92 -12.75
CA SER A 14 33.92 34.63 -13.61
C SER A 14 33.50 33.17 -13.44
N LEU A 15 32.52 32.90 -12.59
CA LEU A 15 31.78 31.64 -12.59
C LEU A 15 30.75 31.69 -13.72
N THR A 16 31.07 31.04 -14.83
CA THR A 16 30.08 30.62 -15.82
C THR A 16 29.10 29.66 -15.15
N LEU A 17 27.94 30.15 -14.73
CA LEU A 17 26.78 29.31 -14.44
C LEU A 17 26.26 28.74 -15.76
N THR A 18 26.88 27.66 -16.24
CA THR A 18 26.22 26.76 -17.18
C THR A 18 25.06 26.10 -16.46
N GLY A 19 23.87 26.32 -16.99
CA GLY A 19 22.61 25.87 -16.42
C GLY A 19 22.58 24.37 -16.19
N LEU A 20 22.11 24.00 -15.00
CA LEU A 20 21.40 22.76 -14.78
C LEU A 20 19.96 23.18 -14.49
N ALA A 21 19.14 23.23 -15.53
CA ALA A 21 17.71 23.10 -15.35
C ALA A 21 17.50 21.71 -14.72
N ALA A 22 17.37 21.67 -13.40
CA ALA A 22 16.89 20.50 -12.71
C ALA A 22 15.43 20.33 -13.14
N SER A 23 15.21 19.55 -14.19
CA SER A 23 13.91 18.99 -14.49
C SER A 23 13.45 18.30 -13.20
N PRO A 24 12.25 18.59 -12.66
CA PRO A 24 11.69 17.76 -11.61
C PRO A 24 11.59 16.36 -12.20
N SER A 25 12.42 15.45 -11.70
CA SER A 25 12.34 14.05 -12.04
C SER A 25 11.00 13.58 -11.49
N SER A 26 9.98 13.52 -12.35
CA SER A 26 8.82 12.68 -12.13
C SER A 26 9.36 11.26 -12.01
N ALA A 27 9.63 10.82 -10.79
CA ALA A 27 9.90 9.43 -10.51
C ALA A 27 8.59 8.69 -10.73
N ASP A 28 8.32 8.30 -11.98
CA ASP A 28 7.54 7.12 -12.26
C ASP A 28 8.38 5.95 -11.73
N GLY A 29 8.21 5.67 -10.42
CA GLY A 29 8.86 4.55 -9.75
C GLY A 29 8.33 3.27 -10.36
N GLU A 30 9.09 2.70 -11.29
CA GLU A 30 8.91 1.31 -11.69
C GLU A 30 8.92 0.44 -10.41
N PRO A 31 7.91 -0.42 -10.18
CA PRO A 31 7.88 -1.25 -8.99
C PRO A 31 9.16 -2.07 -8.89
N GLY A 32 9.85 -1.96 -7.76
CA GLY A 32 11.12 -2.66 -7.54
C GLY A 32 10.94 -4.17 -7.47
N ASN A 33 12.02 -4.91 -7.74
CA ASN A 33 12.12 -6.34 -7.41
C ASN A 33 11.67 -6.56 -5.95
N PRO A 34 11.07 -7.72 -5.61
CA PRO A 34 10.62 -7.98 -4.26
C PRO A 34 11.79 -7.78 -3.30
N ALA A 35 11.63 -6.83 -2.37
CA ALA A 35 12.54 -6.68 -1.25
C ALA A 35 12.60 -8.01 -0.47
N GLU A 36 13.70 -8.21 0.27
CA GLU A 36 13.99 -9.44 1.00
C GLU A 36 12.74 -9.98 1.72
N ILE A 37 12.34 -11.17 1.31
CA ILE A 37 11.27 -11.94 1.94
C ILE A 37 11.92 -12.71 3.08
N VAL A 38 11.46 -12.49 4.30
CA VAL A 38 11.93 -13.24 5.47
C VAL A 38 10.75 -14.01 6.04
N THR A 39 10.90 -15.33 6.14
CA THR A 39 9.93 -16.21 6.83
C THR A 39 10.59 -16.78 8.08
N GLY A 40 9.82 -16.93 9.15
CA GLY A 40 10.32 -17.45 10.42
C GLY A 40 9.22 -17.96 11.32
N VAL A 41 9.58 -18.21 12.58
CA VAL A 41 8.64 -18.46 13.69
C VAL A 41 8.86 -17.40 14.75
N LEU A 42 7.78 -17.02 15.43
CA LEU A 42 7.84 -16.15 16.60
C LEU A 42 8.33 -16.92 17.82
N THR A 43 8.97 -16.19 18.72
CA THR A 43 9.20 -16.63 20.10
C THR A 43 7.90 -16.50 20.92
N PRO A 44 7.74 -17.22 22.04
CA PRO A 44 6.54 -17.11 22.88
C PRO A 44 6.24 -15.67 23.33
N GLU A 45 7.28 -14.88 23.59
CA GLU A 45 7.13 -13.46 23.95
C GLU A 45 6.59 -12.62 22.79
N GLU A 46 7.07 -12.87 21.57
CA GLU A 46 6.60 -12.19 20.36
C GLU A 46 5.17 -12.60 20.01
N GLU A 47 4.82 -13.87 20.13
CA GLU A 47 3.44 -14.37 19.96
C GLU A 47 2.48 -13.65 20.90
N SER A 48 2.82 -13.60 22.19
CA SER A 48 2.01 -12.90 23.18
C SER A 48 1.86 -11.41 22.84
N ALA A 49 2.94 -10.76 22.38
CA ALA A 49 2.89 -9.36 22.00
C ALA A 49 1.98 -9.10 20.79
N VAL A 50 2.00 -9.96 19.78
CA VAL A 50 1.14 -9.82 18.59
C VAL A 50 -0.32 -10.10 18.95
N GLN A 51 -0.59 -11.19 19.66
CA GLN A 51 -1.96 -11.59 20.03
C GLN A 51 -2.63 -10.59 20.99
N THR A 52 -1.86 -9.92 21.85
CA THR A 52 -2.37 -8.92 22.81
C THR A 52 -2.22 -7.47 22.33
N ALA A 53 -1.73 -7.25 21.11
CA ALA A 53 -1.51 -5.91 20.57
C ALA A 53 -2.79 -5.06 20.60
N PRO A 54 -2.71 -3.76 20.91
CA PRO A 54 -3.88 -2.89 20.88
C PRO A 54 -4.58 -2.93 19.51
N GLY A 55 -5.84 -3.38 19.52
CA GLY A 55 -6.61 -3.59 18.29
C GLY A 55 -6.54 -5.02 17.74
N SER A 56 -6.07 -6.02 18.50
CA SER A 56 -6.11 -7.45 18.15
C SER A 56 -7.42 -8.17 18.47
N THR A 57 -8.23 -7.63 19.39
CA THR A 57 -9.45 -8.30 19.90
C THR A 57 -10.75 -7.51 19.74
N LYS A 58 -10.68 -6.24 19.30
CA LYS A 58 -11.87 -5.41 19.12
C LYS A 58 -12.37 -5.53 17.69
N LYS A 59 -13.65 -5.89 17.52
CA LYS A 59 -14.34 -5.72 16.23
C LYS A 59 -14.21 -4.26 15.80
N VAL A 60 -13.77 -4.05 14.56
CA VAL A 60 -13.61 -2.72 13.98
C VAL A 60 -14.96 -2.15 13.55
N ASP A 61 -15.09 -0.84 13.60
CA ASP A 61 -16.25 -0.18 13.00
C ASP A 61 -16.05 -0.12 11.49
N MET A 62 -16.95 -0.77 10.74
CA MET A 62 -16.91 -0.80 9.28
C MET A 62 -18.14 -0.10 8.71
N TYR A 63 -17.94 0.69 7.67
CA TYR A 63 -18.99 1.45 7.00
C TYR A 63 -19.02 1.17 5.50
N TYR A 64 -20.22 1.06 4.94
CA TYR A 64 -20.47 0.96 3.50
C TYR A 64 -21.66 1.86 3.16
N GLU A 65 -21.52 2.70 2.13
CA GLU A 65 -22.52 3.74 1.77
C GLU A 65 -22.98 4.61 2.97
N GLY A 66 -22.05 4.92 3.88
CA GLY A 66 -22.31 5.72 5.08
C GLY A 66 -23.08 4.98 6.18
N ARG A 67 -23.38 3.69 6.02
CA ARG A 67 -24.05 2.85 7.02
C ARG A 67 -23.05 1.93 7.69
N LYS A 68 -23.18 1.75 9.01
CA LYS A 68 -22.39 0.76 9.74
C LYS A 68 -22.82 -0.64 9.27
N ILE A 69 -21.84 -1.46 8.91
CA ILE A 69 -22.04 -2.85 8.49
C ILE A 69 -21.44 -3.80 9.52
N ASP A 70 -21.90 -5.05 9.54
CA ASP A 70 -21.26 -6.08 10.34
C ASP A 70 -19.93 -6.46 9.67
N PRO A 71 -18.78 -6.26 10.34
CA PRO A 71 -17.50 -6.75 9.85
C PRO A 71 -17.53 -8.27 9.59
N ALA A 72 -18.33 -9.01 10.36
CA ALA A 72 -18.41 -10.46 10.20
C ALA A 72 -19.16 -10.93 8.92
N SER A 73 -19.70 -10.00 8.12
CA SER A 73 -20.40 -10.29 6.87
C SER A 73 -19.48 -10.20 5.64
N ASP A 74 -19.96 -10.60 4.47
CA ASP A 74 -19.26 -10.48 3.18
C ASP A 74 -19.26 -9.05 2.62
N TRP A 75 -19.06 -8.05 3.49
CA TRP A 75 -18.97 -6.61 3.20
C TRP A 75 -20.11 -6.03 2.35
N GLN A 76 -21.27 -6.70 2.32
CA GLN A 76 -22.43 -6.32 1.53
C GLN A 76 -22.13 -6.14 0.02
N GLY A 77 -21.15 -6.88 -0.51
CA GLY A 77 -20.73 -6.82 -1.91
C GLY A 77 -19.62 -5.81 -2.22
N ALA A 78 -19.15 -5.05 -1.23
CA ALA A 78 -18.00 -4.17 -1.40
C ALA A 78 -16.72 -4.96 -1.74
N ASN A 79 -15.89 -4.40 -2.61
CA ASN A 79 -14.64 -5.03 -3.04
C ASN A 79 -13.40 -4.47 -2.34
N VAL A 80 -13.48 -3.27 -1.80
CA VAL A 80 -12.34 -2.57 -1.20
C VAL A 80 -12.74 -2.03 0.16
N CYS A 81 -12.03 -2.41 1.22
CA CYS A 81 -12.17 -1.81 2.54
C CYS A 81 -10.85 -1.18 2.99
N VAL A 82 -10.92 0.04 3.51
CA VAL A 82 -9.76 0.87 3.81
C VAL A 82 -9.81 1.39 5.24
N GLU A 83 -8.69 1.32 5.96
CA GLU A 83 -8.57 1.99 7.25
C GLU A 83 -8.48 3.52 7.03
N VAL A 84 -9.44 4.25 7.61
CA VAL A 84 -9.60 5.70 7.43
C VAL A 84 -9.34 6.49 8.71
N SER A 85 -9.17 5.81 9.83
CA SER A 85 -8.90 6.41 11.15
C SER A 85 -7.97 5.52 11.95
N GLU A 86 -7.15 6.14 12.80
CA GLU A 86 -6.14 5.45 13.63
C GLU A 86 -6.70 4.45 14.63
N ASP A 87 -7.98 4.57 14.95
CA ASP A 87 -8.72 3.66 15.82
C ASP A 87 -9.11 2.33 15.13
N GLY A 88 -8.80 2.18 13.84
CA GLY A 88 -9.12 0.98 13.06
C GLY A 88 -10.44 1.07 12.30
N THR A 89 -11.12 2.22 12.30
CA THR A 89 -12.35 2.40 11.52
C THR A 89 -12.09 2.18 10.03
N MET A 90 -12.94 1.37 9.40
CA MET A 90 -12.87 1.05 7.98
C MET A 90 -14.00 1.69 7.18
N GLN A 91 -13.69 2.12 5.97
CA GLN A 91 -14.68 2.48 4.96
C GLN A 91 -14.55 1.53 3.77
N CYS A 92 -15.67 0.97 3.34
CA CYS A 92 -15.77 0.03 2.23
C CYS A 92 -16.41 0.66 1.00
N PHE A 93 -16.03 0.17 -0.18
CA PHE A 93 -16.38 0.69 -1.50
C PHE A 93 -16.51 -0.43 -2.54
N ASP A 94 -17.31 -0.18 -3.57
CA ASP A 94 -17.48 -1.13 -4.68
C ASP A 94 -16.25 -1.25 -5.56
N ASN A 95 -15.47 -0.18 -5.67
CA ASN A 95 -14.34 -0.14 -6.59
C ASN A 95 -13.25 0.87 -6.18
N ASP A 96 -12.12 0.75 -6.88
CA ASP A 96 -10.92 1.54 -6.62
C ASP A 96 -11.10 3.04 -6.89
N THR A 97 -11.97 3.41 -7.83
CA THR A 97 -12.18 4.83 -8.16
C THR A 97 -12.94 5.53 -7.04
N GLU A 98 -13.96 4.89 -6.48
CA GLU A 98 -14.71 5.40 -5.34
C GLU A 98 -13.85 5.50 -4.09
N SER A 99 -13.12 4.42 -3.78
CA SER A 99 -12.16 4.39 -2.67
C SER A 99 -11.16 5.53 -2.78
N ASN A 100 -10.45 5.65 -3.91
CA ASN A 100 -9.44 6.71 -4.07
C ASN A 100 -10.05 8.12 -4.07
N ARG A 101 -11.28 8.32 -4.56
CA ARG A 101 -11.99 9.61 -4.47
C ARG A 101 -12.27 9.98 -3.02
N PHE A 102 -12.72 9.04 -2.20
CA PHE A 102 -12.94 9.27 -0.78
C PHE A 102 -11.62 9.57 -0.06
N LEU A 103 -10.59 8.76 -0.29
CA LEU A 103 -9.29 8.86 0.36
C LEU A 103 -8.53 10.15 0.00
N ALA A 104 -8.74 10.70 -1.20
CA ALA A 104 -8.15 11.98 -1.60
C ALA A 104 -8.48 13.14 -0.62
N THR A 105 -9.59 13.02 0.12
CA THR A 105 -10.05 14.01 1.10
C THR A 105 -9.97 13.50 2.53
N HIS A 106 -10.30 12.23 2.77
CA HIS A 106 -10.56 11.70 4.11
C HIS A 106 -9.47 10.75 4.63
N ALA A 107 -8.46 10.37 3.83
CA ALA A 107 -7.39 9.52 4.35
C ALA A 107 -6.69 10.21 5.54
N PRO A 108 -6.23 9.45 6.56
CA PRO A 108 -5.79 10.03 7.82
C PRO A 108 -4.52 10.89 7.67
N THR A 109 -3.61 10.51 6.77
CA THR A 109 -2.34 11.22 6.56
C THR A 109 -2.34 12.05 5.27
N ALA A 110 -1.57 13.14 5.24
CA ALA A 110 -1.45 13.99 4.06
C ALA A 110 -0.84 13.24 2.86
N GLN A 111 0.09 12.33 3.13
CA GLN A 111 0.74 11.45 2.16
C GLN A 111 -0.27 10.48 1.55
N ALA A 112 -1.09 9.82 2.37
CA ALA A 112 -2.17 8.94 1.91
C ALA A 112 -3.18 9.71 1.02
N ARG A 113 -3.57 10.92 1.43
CA ARG A 113 -4.43 11.79 0.60
C ARG A 113 -3.78 12.15 -0.75
N ALA A 114 -2.47 12.41 -0.76
CA ALA A 114 -1.73 12.70 -1.98
C ALA A 114 -1.61 11.48 -2.91
N GLY A 115 -1.30 10.31 -2.36
CA GLY A 115 -1.23 9.05 -3.11
C GLY A 115 -2.57 8.70 -3.76
N ALA A 116 -3.68 8.88 -3.06
CA ALA A 116 -5.02 8.68 -3.61
C ALA A 116 -5.34 9.67 -4.76
N ARG A 117 -4.96 10.95 -4.64
CA ARG A 117 -5.10 11.93 -5.74
C ARG A 117 -4.29 11.54 -6.97
N GLN A 118 -3.07 11.03 -6.78
CA GLN A 118 -2.22 10.54 -7.87
C GLN A 118 -2.84 9.32 -8.57
N ALA A 119 -3.36 8.36 -7.80
CA ALA A 119 -4.04 7.19 -8.36
C ALA A 119 -5.22 7.58 -9.27
N LEU A 120 -6.05 8.54 -8.83
CA LEU A 120 -7.15 9.08 -9.65
C LEU A 120 -6.66 9.78 -10.94
N ALA A 121 -5.56 10.53 -10.84
CA ALA A 121 -4.98 11.21 -12.00
C ALA A 121 -4.44 10.20 -13.04
N GLY A 122 -3.78 9.13 -12.57
CA GLY A 122 -3.33 8.02 -13.42
C GLY A 122 -4.48 7.35 -14.17
N THR A 123 -5.58 7.05 -13.48
CA THR A 123 -6.80 6.49 -14.13
C THR A 123 -7.37 7.43 -15.19
N ARG A 124 -7.36 8.75 -14.93
CA ARG A 124 -7.83 9.76 -15.90
C ARG A 124 -6.93 9.83 -17.14
N GLN A 125 -5.61 9.78 -16.96
CA GLN A 125 -4.65 9.78 -18.08
C GLN A 125 -4.81 8.54 -18.96
N VAL A 126 -4.96 7.35 -18.37
CA VAL A 126 -5.22 6.11 -19.12
C VAL A 126 -6.51 6.22 -19.93
N ARG A 127 -7.61 6.70 -19.32
CA ARG A 127 -8.90 6.87 -20.01
C ARG A 127 -8.83 7.85 -21.19
N LEU A 128 -8.12 8.96 -21.03
CA LEU A 128 -7.91 9.94 -22.10
C LEU A 128 -7.10 9.35 -23.27
N ALA A 129 -6.06 8.57 -22.97
CA ALA A 129 -5.28 7.87 -23.98
C ALA A 129 -6.11 6.81 -24.74
N THR A 130 -6.98 6.07 -24.04
CA THR A 130 -7.89 5.09 -24.68
C THR A 130 -8.90 5.78 -25.59
N THR A 131 -9.46 6.92 -25.16
CA THR A 131 -10.38 7.70 -26.01
C THR A 131 -9.69 8.33 -27.21
N ALA A 132 -8.44 8.78 -27.08
CA ALA A 132 -7.66 9.31 -28.20
C ALA A 132 -7.33 8.22 -29.24
N GLN A 133 -7.03 7.00 -28.79
CA GLN A 133 -6.79 5.84 -29.67
C GLN A 133 -8.07 5.36 -30.38
N ALA A 134 -9.24 5.47 -29.74
CA ALA A 134 -10.52 5.13 -30.37
C ALA A 134 -10.92 6.10 -31.50
N VAL A 135 -10.43 7.34 -31.46
CA VAL A 135 -10.74 8.37 -32.47
C VAL A 135 -9.78 8.32 -33.67
N SER A 136 -8.59 7.71 -33.55
CA SER A 136 -7.60 7.68 -34.63
C SER A 136 -7.74 6.51 -35.63
N GLY A 137 -8.72 5.62 -35.46
CA GLY A 137 -9.02 4.53 -36.41
C GLY A 137 -7.89 3.52 -36.62
N GLN A 138 -6.85 3.52 -35.79
CA GLN A 138 -5.77 2.54 -35.85
C GLN A 138 -6.23 1.18 -35.30
N PRO A 139 -5.93 0.06 -35.99
CA PRO A 139 -6.29 -1.27 -35.51
C PRO A 139 -5.59 -1.53 -34.16
N ALA A 140 -6.38 -1.93 -33.17
CA ALA A 140 -5.95 -2.26 -31.82
C ALA A 140 -5.01 -3.48 -31.82
N THR A 141 -3.74 -3.25 -32.16
CA THR A 141 -2.63 -4.21 -31.99
C THR A 141 -1.76 -3.88 -30.78
N ALA A 142 -1.97 -2.72 -30.17
CA ALA A 142 -1.55 -2.51 -28.79
C ALA A 142 -2.48 -3.36 -27.91
N LYS A 143 -1.94 -4.42 -27.29
CA LYS A 143 -2.49 -4.95 -26.05
C LYS A 143 -2.82 -3.74 -25.20
N THR A 144 -4.10 -3.42 -25.02
CA THR A 144 -4.55 -2.53 -23.96
C THR A 144 -3.89 -3.12 -22.73
N ALA A 145 -2.86 -2.45 -22.19
CA ALA A 145 -2.18 -2.94 -21.00
C ALA A 145 -3.29 -3.11 -19.98
N ALA A 146 -3.61 -4.37 -19.64
CA ALA A 146 -4.57 -4.65 -18.59
C ALA A 146 -4.12 -3.79 -17.42
N VAL A 147 -5.02 -2.92 -16.92
CA VAL A 147 -4.72 -2.10 -15.75
C VAL A 147 -4.18 -3.06 -14.72
N LYS A 148 -2.88 -2.96 -14.42
CA LYS A 148 -2.23 -3.94 -13.57
C LYS A 148 -2.92 -3.84 -12.22
N GLY A 149 -3.52 -4.92 -11.72
CA GLY A 149 -4.42 -4.87 -10.56
C GLY A 149 -3.84 -4.16 -9.34
N TYR A 150 -2.51 -4.21 -9.17
CA TYR A 150 -1.79 -3.51 -8.10
C TYR A 150 -1.87 -1.98 -8.17
N SER A 151 -2.07 -1.40 -9.35
CA SER A 151 -2.04 0.06 -9.57
C SER A 151 -3.18 0.79 -8.84
N SER A 152 -4.19 0.05 -8.41
CA SER A 152 -5.26 0.58 -7.58
C SER A 152 -4.87 0.81 -6.12
N CYS A 153 -3.74 0.26 -5.66
CA CYS A 153 -3.19 0.56 -4.35
C CYS A 153 -2.54 1.94 -4.38
N PRO A 154 -3.10 2.94 -3.69
CA PRO A 154 -2.50 4.27 -3.68
C PRO A 154 -1.15 4.28 -2.96
N ASN A 155 -0.30 5.24 -3.30
CA ASN A 155 0.96 5.45 -2.59
C ASN A 155 0.69 5.70 -1.09
N SER A 156 1.61 5.24 -0.23
CA SER A 156 1.58 5.31 1.23
C SER A 156 0.61 4.34 1.89
N TYR A 157 0.18 3.32 1.14
CA TYR A 157 -0.62 2.20 1.63
C TYR A 157 0.11 0.87 1.48
N VAL A 158 -0.24 -0.06 2.36
CA VAL A 158 -0.11 -1.49 2.10
C VAL A 158 -1.49 -2.02 1.70
N CYS A 159 -1.53 -2.88 0.69
CA CYS A 159 -2.74 -3.53 0.22
C CYS A 159 -2.57 -5.06 0.23
N LEU A 160 -3.55 -5.76 0.80
CA LEU A 160 -3.67 -7.22 0.76
C LEU A 160 -4.90 -7.60 -0.06
N TRP A 161 -4.74 -8.56 -0.96
CA TRP A 161 -5.80 -9.10 -1.80
C TRP A 161 -6.09 -10.55 -1.47
N GLN A 162 -7.38 -10.88 -1.53
CA GLN A 162 -7.88 -12.24 -1.37
C GLN A 162 -7.40 -13.19 -2.49
N ASP A 163 -7.15 -12.70 -3.70
CA ASP A 163 -6.68 -13.56 -4.79
C ASP A 163 -5.28 -13.17 -5.24
N SER A 164 -4.60 -14.13 -5.89
CA SER A 164 -3.33 -13.87 -6.57
C SER A 164 -3.48 -12.82 -7.69
N ASN A 165 -2.38 -12.19 -8.06
CA ASN A 165 -2.28 -11.15 -9.08
C ASN A 165 -3.14 -9.91 -8.80
N TYR A 166 -3.26 -9.54 -7.52
CA TYR A 166 -3.91 -8.31 -7.07
C TYR A 166 -5.41 -8.27 -7.43
N ALA A 167 -6.09 -9.41 -7.23
CA ALA A 167 -7.47 -9.61 -7.61
C ALA A 167 -8.35 -9.94 -6.40
N GLY A 168 -9.66 -9.95 -6.63
CA GLY A 168 -10.64 -10.19 -5.58
C GLY A 168 -10.77 -9.02 -4.61
N ARG A 169 -11.33 -9.32 -3.44
CA ARG A 169 -11.51 -8.36 -2.36
C ARG A 169 -10.18 -7.86 -1.83
N ARG A 170 -10.14 -6.60 -1.40
CA ARG A 170 -8.93 -5.92 -0.92
C ARG A 170 -9.13 -5.26 0.43
N LEU A 171 -8.20 -5.52 1.35
CA LEU A 171 -7.96 -4.70 2.53
C LEU A 171 -6.75 -3.79 2.28
N GLN A 172 -6.81 -2.57 2.79
CA GLN A 172 -5.67 -1.65 2.71
C GLN A 172 -5.55 -0.76 3.94
N TRP A 173 -4.30 -0.49 4.31
CA TRP A 173 -3.96 0.30 5.50
C TRP A 173 -2.96 1.40 5.16
N PRO A 174 -3.19 2.63 5.65
CA PRO A 174 -2.27 3.74 5.44
C PRO A 174 -1.03 3.59 6.32
N THR A 175 0.01 4.33 5.99
CA THR A 175 1.21 4.43 6.83
C THR A 175 0.96 5.42 7.98
N TYR A 176 1.14 4.96 9.22
CA TYR A 176 1.15 5.78 10.43
C TYR A 176 2.57 5.99 10.98
N SER A 177 2.70 6.84 12.00
CA SER A 177 3.97 7.08 12.70
C SER A 177 4.45 5.86 13.49
N GLU A 178 3.51 5.13 14.08
CA GLU A 178 3.73 3.91 14.86
C GLU A 178 3.15 2.71 14.13
N SER A 179 3.76 1.53 14.33
CA SER A 179 3.24 0.30 13.77
C SER A 179 1.94 -0.11 14.45
N LYS A 180 0.96 -0.57 13.68
CA LYS A 180 -0.29 -1.11 14.22
C LYS A 180 -0.44 -2.57 13.82
N THR A 181 -0.99 -3.37 14.73
CA THR A 181 -1.39 -4.75 14.44
C THR A 181 -2.89 -4.83 14.27
N ARG A 182 -3.34 -5.59 13.27
CA ARG A 182 -4.76 -5.87 13.00
C ARG A 182 -4.93 -7.34 12.68
N HIS A 183 -5.92 -7.96 13.31
CA HIS A 183 -6.29 -9.32 12.99
C HIS A 183 -7.31 -9.30 11.85
N LEU A 184 -7.15 -10.20 10.88
CA LEU A 184 -7.92 -10.17 9.64
C LEU A 184 -9.36 -10.68 9.83
N ASP A 185 -9.56 -11.57 10.81
CA ASP A 185 -10.86 -12.07 11.25
C ASP A 185 -11.79 -10.95 11.76
N GLN A 186 -11.23 -9.83 12.24
CA GLN A 186 -11.99 -8.65 12.66
C GLN A 186 -12.70 -7.96 11.51
N TYR A 187 -12.13 -8.03 10.30
CA TYR A 187 -12.68 -7.36 9.13
C TYR A 187 -13.64 -8.25 8.37
N SER A 188 -13.36 -9.55 8.34
CA SER A 188 -14.25 -10.55 7.80
C SER A 188 -13.72 -11.94 8.17
N PRO A 189 -14.54 -12.80 8.79
CA PRO A 189 -14.27 -14.23 8.89
C PRO A 189 -13.96 -14.86 7.52
N SER A 190 -14.46 -14.26 6.43
CA SER A 190 -14.18 -14.72 5.08
C SER A 190 -12.91 -14.13 4.46
N PHE A 191 -12.12 -13.32 5.17
CA PHE A 191 -10.81 -12.80 4.71
C PHE A 191 -9.61 -13.40 5.47
N GLN A 192 -9.84 -13.96 6.67
CA GLN A 192 -8.88 -14.84 7.33
C GLN A 192 -8.54 -16.02 6.41
N ASP A 193 -7.26 -16.40 6.33
CA ASP A 193 -6.80 -17.47 5.42
C ASP A 193 -7.25 -17.26 3.97
N LYS A 194 -7.24 -16.01 3.50
CA LYS A 194 -7.50 -15.68 2.09
C LYS A 194 -6.44 -14.83 1.44
N ALA A 195 -5.55 -14.18 2.19
CA ALA A 195 -4.58 -13.32 1.53
C ALA A 195 -3.68 -14.13 0.58
N SER A 196 -3.66 -13.74 -0.69
CA SER A 196 -2.96 -14.44 -1.76
C SER A 196 -2.02 -13.54 -2.57
N SER A 197 -2.13 -12.21 -2.42
CA SER A 197 -1.16 -11.25 -2.97
C SER A 197 -1.14 -9.93 -2.19
N ALA A 198 -0.04 -9.19 -2.32
CA ALA A 198 0.17 -7.95 -1.59
C ALA A 198 0.96 -6.91 -2.41
N TYR A 199 0.75 -5.64 -2.08
CA TYR A 199 1.58 -4.53 -2.56
C TYR A 199 1.91 -3.62 -1.39
N VAL A 200 3.19 -3.54 -1.06
CA VAL A 200 3.73 -2.58 -0.09
C VAL A 200 4.08 -1.30 -0.85
N ASN A 201 3.07 -0.49 -1.17
CA ASN A 201 3.19 0.74 -1.98
C ASN A 201 3.69 1.92 -1.13
N ARG A 202 4.86 1.75 -0.53
CA ARG A 202 5.53 2.76 0.28
C ARG A 202 7.05 2.65 0.16
N PRO A 203 7.79 3.76 0.27
CA PRO A 203 9.24 3.76 0.09
C PRO A 203 10.00 3.09 1.25
N GLN A 204 9.42 3.08 2.45
CA GLN A 204 10.02 2.54 3.67
C GLN A 204 8.94 1.89 4.54
N ARG A 205 9.38 1.18 5.59
CA ARG A 205 8.55 0.43 6.56
C ARG A 205 7.93 -0.80 5.90
N GLY A 206 8.55 -1.98 6.02
CA GLY A 206 7.91 -3.22 5.56
C GLY A 206 6.67 -3.56 6.38
N VAL A 207 5.99 -4.65 6.04
CA VAL A 207 4.90 -5.20 6.87
C VAL A 207 5.22 -6.62 7.26
N GLU A 208 4.71 -7.05 8.40
CA GLU A 208 4.72 -8.46 8.79
C GLU A 208 3.30 -8.99 8.69
N VAL A 209 3.15 -10.20 8.15
CA VAL A 209 1.92 -10.98 8.22
C VAL A 209 2.17 -12.22 9.07
N TYR A 210 1.18 -12.61 9.84
CA TYR A 210 1.26 -13.72 10.81
C TYR A 210 0.20 -14.77 10.49
N ASP A 211 0.49 -16.02 10.83
CA ASP A 211 -0.43 -17.16 10.85
C ASP A 211 -0.46 -17.65 12.30
N PHE A 212 -1.63 -17.68 12.95
CA PHE A 212 -1.79 -18.05 14.34
C PHE A 212 -2.18 -19.52 14.45
N ARG A 213 -1.34 -20.30 15.12
CA ARG A 213 -1.47 -21.75 15.22
C ARG A 213 -1.69 -22.17 16.66
N THR A 214 -2.41 -23.28 16.81
CA THR A 214 -2.50 -23.97 18.10
C THR A 214 -1.46 -25.08 18.17
N GLY A 215 -0.64 -25.08 19.22
CA GLY A 215 0.29 -26.17 19.52
C GLY A 215 1.60 -26.18 18.71
N LEU A 216 1.85 -25.15 17.92
CA LEU A 216 3.12 -24.88 17.22
C LEU A 216 3.41 -23.38 17.29
N PRO A 217 4.70 -22.96 17.25
CA PRO A 217 5.01 -21.55 17.17
C PRO A 217 4.38 -20.86 15.94
N ASP A 218 3.90 -19.63 16.11
CA ASP A 218 3.24 -18.84 15.07
C ASP A 218 4.27 -18.40 14.01
N PRO A 219 4.12 -18.77 12.74
CA PRO A 219 5.01 -18.29 11.70
C PRO A 219 4.68 -16.85 11.32
N HIS A 220 5.70 -16.15 10.82
CA HIS A 220 5.57 -14.80 10.28
C HIS A 220 6.27 -14.66 8.93
N LEU A 221 5.77 -13.76 8.11
CA LEU A 221 6.29 -13.38 6.81
C LEU A 221 6.49 -11.87 6.75
N PHE A 222 7.74 -11.44 6.58
CA PHE A 222 8.08 -10.05 6.32
C PHE A 222 7.98 -9.75 4.82
N LEU A 223 7.18 -8.74 4.49
CA LEU A 223 7.05 -8.15 3.17
C LEU A 223 7.75 -6.78 3.19
N GLY A 224 8.93 -6.72 2.56
CA GLY A 224 9.71 -5.50 2.49
C GLY A 224 9.01 -4.32 1.79
N ALA A 225 9.46 -3.12 2.13
CA ALA A 225 9.03 -1.88 1.49
C ALA A 225 9.88 -1.56 0.24
N GLY A 226 9.66 -0.38 -0.35
CA GLY A 226 10.34 0.04 -1.57
C GLY A 226 9.50 -0.21 -2.81
N TYR A 227 8.17 -0.02 -2.69
CA TYR A 227 7.22 -0.29 -3.77
C TYR A 227 7.25 -1.76 -4.22
N SER A 228 7.35 -2.68 -3.26
CA SER A 228 7.52 -4.11 -3.52
C SER A 228 6.21 -4.84 -3.78
N LEU A 229 6.22 -5.61 -4.87
CA LEU A 229 5.10 -6.36 -5.39
C LEU A 229 5.19 -7.85 -5.01
N TYR A 230 4.12 -8.39 -4.45
CA TYR A 230 4.00 -9.80 -4.07
C TYR A 230 2.80 -10.41 -4.80
N PRO A 231 2.96 -10.80 -6.08
CA PRO A 231 1.83 -11.16 -6.94
C PRO A 231 1.19 -12.49 -6.56
N ASN A 232 1.88 -13.39 -5.86
CA ASN A 232 1.36 -14.72 -5.58
C ASN A 232 2.05 -15.34 -4.36
N PHE A 233 1.32 -15.47 -3.26
CA PHE A 233 1.84 -16.08 -2.03
C PHE A 233 2.10 -17.60 -2.17
N LYS A 234 1.62 -18.26 -3.24
CA LYS A 234 2.00 -19.64 -3.56
C LYS A 234 3.50 -19.79 -3.85
N ASN A 235 4.16 -18.70 -4.21
CA ASN A 235 5.59 -18.67 -4.50
C ASN A 235 6.45 -18.33 -3.28
N ILE A 236 5.83 -18.19 -2.10
CA ILE A 236 6.52 -17.85 -0.85
C ILE A 236 6.46 -19.08 0.06
N GLU A 237 7.62 -19.64 0.35
CA GLU A 237 7.76 -20.84 1.17
C GLU A 237 7.24 -20.61 2.59
N TYR A 238 6.46 -21.57 3.09
CA TYR A 238 5.93 -21.55 4.44
C TYR A 238 6.81 -22.34 5.40
N THR A 239 7.02 -21.82 6.61
CA THR A 239 7.96 -22.39 7.59
C THR A 239 7.70 -23.87 7.92
N TYR A 240 6.44 -24.30 7.88
CA TYR A 240 6.05 -25.70 8.13
C TYR A 240 5.77 -26.51 6.85
N GLY A 241 6.26 -26.04 5.70
CA GLY A 241 6.10 -26.69 4.40
C GLY A 241 4.87 -26.20 3.63
N GLY A 242 4.98 -26.21 2.30
CA GLY A 242 3.98 -25.61 1.41
C GLY A 242 4.23 -24.12 1.20
N SER A 243 3.15 -23.32 1.15
CA SER A 243 3.23 -21.90 0.82
C SER A 243 2.38 -21.02 1.75
N TRP A 244 2.71 -19.73 1.80
CA TRP A 244 1.98 -18.69 2.53
C TRP A 244 0.61 -18.31 1.94
N ASN A 245 0.22 -18.90 0.81
CA ASN A 245 -1.10 -18.68 0.21
C ASN A 245 -2.21 -19.07 1.19
N ASP A 246 -3.16 -18.16 1.41
CA ASP A 246 -4.33 -18.40 2.28
C ASP A 246 -3.93 -18.77 3.72
N ARG A 247 -2.93 -18.06 4.28
CA ARG A 247 -2.41 -18.29 5.65
C ARG A 247 -2.46 -17.08 6.59
N ALA A 248 -2.66 -15.88 6.04
CA ALA A 248 -2.55 -14.68 6.86
C ALA A 248 -3.75 -14.54 7.80
N ASP A 249 -3.46 -14.40 9.09
CA ASP A 249 -4.41 -14.15 10.18
C ASP A 249 -4.30 -12.74 10.74
N ALA A 250 -3.12 -12.14 10.67
CA ALA A 250 -2.91 -10.78 11.12
C ALA A 250 -1.86 -10.07 10.26
N ILE A 251 -1.89 -8.73 10.32
CA ILE A 251 -0.89 -7.85 9.72
C ILE A 251 -0.40 -6.84 10.76
N LYS A 252 0.91 -6.59 10.75
CA LYS A 252 1.54 -5.44 11.41
C LYS A 252 2.12 -4.51 10.35
N PHE A 253 1.70 -3.25 10.34
CA PHE A 253 1.99 -2.27 9.28
C PHE A 253 2.38 -0.89 9.77
#